data_AF-A0A7K4G345-F1
#
_entry.id   AF-A0A7K4G345-F1
#
_cell.length_a   1.000
_cell.length_b   1.000
_cell.length_c   1.000
_cell.angle_alpha   90.00
_cell.angle_beta   90.00
_cell.angle_gamma   90.00
#
_symmetry.space_group_name_H-M   'P 1'
#
loop_
_entity.id
_entity.type
_entity.pdbx_description
1 polymer ?
#
loop_
_entity_poly.entity_id
_entity_poly.type
_entity_poly.pdbx_seq_one_letter_code
_entity_poly.pdbx_strand_id
1 'polypeptide(L)' 'MIKSFLGFTSSYCSSCPPVKDFLSKQALSGQWLDATIEEDKAIKHEVMTLPTVIFFDESGQEIARANNLGEVRMVLTGD' A
#
# COMPACT_ATOMS: atom_id res chain seq x y z
N MET A 1 11.54 -10.53 -4.92
CA MET A 1 10.28 -10.29 -5.65
C MET A 1 9.20 -9.86 -4.67
N ILE A 2 8.33 -8.93 -5.05
CA ILE A 2 7.21 -8.49 -4.18
C ILE A 2 6.31 -9.70 -3.88
N LYS A 3 6.12 -10.01 -2.59
CA LYS A 3 5.28 -11.10 -2.10
C LYS A 3 4.03 -10.59 -1.39
N SER A 4 4.17 -9.49 -0.67
CA SER A 4 3.10 -8.96 0.16
C SER A 4 3.05 -7.44 0.15
N PHE A 5 1.91 -6.89 0.59
CA PHE A 5 1.74 -5.45 0.74
C PHE A 5 0.93 -5.08 1.99
N LEU A 6 1.16 -3.88 2.51
CA LEU A 6 0.36 -3.25 3.55
C LEU A 6 -0.14 -1.91 3.04
N GLY A 7 -1.45 -1.81 2.84
CA GLY A 7 -2.10 -0.59 2.38
C GLY A 7 -2.70 0.19 3.54
N PHE A 8 -2.43 1.48 3.62
CA PHE A 8 -3.08 2.42 4.53
C PHE A 8 -4.06 3.28 3.73
N THR A 9 -5.30 3.30 4.17
CA THR A 9 -6.40 4.07 3.57
C THR A 9 -7.16 4.83 4.64
N SER A 10 -8.11 5.67 4.25
CA SER A 10 -9.14 6.18 5.15
C SER A 10 -10.48 6.18 4.45
N SER A 11 -11.57 6.05 5.21
CA SER A 11 -12.95 6.16 4.72
C SER A 11 -13.25 7.47 3.96
N TYR A 12 -12.47 8.53 4.15
CA TYR A 12 -12.64 9.83 3.48
C TYR A 12 -11.73 10.04 2.27
N CYS A 13 -11.02 9.01 1.81
CA CYS A 13 -10.02 9.13 0.76
C CYS A 13 -10.60 8.86 -0.64
N SER A 14 -10.88 9.92 -1.41
CA SER A 14 -11.37 9.79 -2.80
C SER A 14 -10.37 9.14 -3.76
N SER A 15 -9.07 9.21 -3.48
CA SER A 15 -7.99 8.66 -4.32
C SER A 15 -7.66 7.18 -4.04
N CYS A 16 -8.19 6.62 -2.96
CA CYS A 16 -7.90 5.26 -2.51
C CYS A 16 -8.56 4.11 -3.33
N PRO A 17 -9.81 4.21 -3.84
CA PRO A 17 -10.44 3.11 -4.58
C PRO A 17 -9.66 2.58 -5.80
N PRO A 18 -9.05 3.40 -6.68
CA PRO A 18 -8.33 2.88 -7.85
C PRO A 18 -7.10 2.06 -7.47
N VAL A 19 -6.39 2.43 -6.39
CA VAL A 19 -5.22 1.70 -5.91
C VAL A 19 -5.61 0.33 -5.36
N LYS A 20 -6.71 0.29 -4.58
CA LYS A 20 -7.24 -0.94 -4.00
C LYS A 20 -7.72 -1.93 -5.06
N ASP A 21 -8.43 -1.44 -6.08
CA ASP A 21 -8.89 -2.28 -7.21
C ASP A 21 -7.72 -2.88 -7.99
N PHE A 22 -6.68 -2.07 -8.25
CA PHE A 22 -5.49 -2.55 -8.95
C PHE A 22 -4.76 -3.64 -8.16
N LEU A 23 -4.54 -3.44 -6.85
CA LEU A 23 -3.87 -4.43 -6.01
C LEU A 23 -4.70 -5.69 -5.79
N SER A 24 -6.03 -5.59 -5.77
CA SER A 24 -6.92 -6.76 -5.68
C SER A 24 -6.84 -7.68 -6.89
N LYS A 25 -6.34 -7.18 -8.04
CA LYS A 25 -6.11 -7.96 -9.25
C LYS A 25 -4.72 -8.62 -9.27
N GLN A 26 -3.84 -8.24 -8.36
CA GLN A 26 -2.49 -8.81 -8.25
C GLN A 26 -2.51 -10.04 -7.35
N ALA A 27 -1.67 -11.03 -7.66
CA ALA A 27 -1.49 -12.22 -6.84
C ALA A 27 -0.59 -11.95 -5.61
N LEU A 28 -0.88 -10.89 -4.87
CA LEU A 28 -0.11 -10.45 -3.70
C LEU A 28 -0.91 -10.69 -2.43
N SER A 29 -0.24 -11.16 -1.38
CA SER A 29 -0.87 -11.27 -0.06
C SER A 29 -0.73 -9.95 0.69
N GLY A 30 -1.82 -9.23 0.92
CA GLY A 30 -1.76 -7.98 1.64
C GLY A 30 -3.06 -7.61 2.32
N GLN A 31 -2.97 -6.66 3.24
CA GLN A 31 -4.12 -6.16 3.99
C GLN A 31 -4.21 -4.64 3.89
N TRP A 32 -5.44 -4.14 4.03
CA TRP A 32 -5.73 -2.72 4.10
C TRP A 32 -6.09 -2.36 5.53
N LEU A 33 -5.42 -1.35 6.06
CA LEU A 33 -5.69 -0.75 7.36
C LEU A 33 -6.26 0.65 7.17
N ASP A 34 -7.26 0.99 7.97
CA ASP A 34 -7.75 2.37 8.02
C ASP A 34 -6.85 3.15 8.97
N ALA A 35 -6.08 4.10 8.44
CA ALA A 35 -5.13 4.90 9.20
C ALA A 35 -5.79 5.78 10.27
N THR A 36 -7.11 6.02 10.17
CA THR A 36 -7.86 6.74 11.20
C THR A 36 -8.23 5.87 12.40
N ILE A 37 -8.27 4.55 12.20
CA ILE A 37 -8.55 3.57 13.25
C ILE A 37 -7.22 3.04 13.81
N GLU A 38 -6.28 2.72 12.92
CA GLU A 38 -4.99 2.11 13.21
C GLU A 38 -3.86 3.15 13.13
N GLU A 39 -4.07 4.29 13.79
CA GLU A 39 -3.15 5.44 13.72
C GLU A 39 -1.74 5.08 14.22
N ASP A 40 -1.63 4.27 15.28
CA ASP A 40 -0.35 3.80 15.82
C ASP A 40 0.45 3.00 14.78
N LYS A 41 -0.22 2.17 13.97
CA LYS A 41 0.43 1.44 12.87
C LYS A 41 0.84 2.38 11.74
N ALA A 42 0.00 3.37 11.41
CA ALA A 42 0.34 4.38 10.40
C ALA A 42 1.60 5.16 10.82
N ILE A 43 1.68 5.59 12.08
CA ILE A 43 2.85 6.28 12.64
C ILE A 43 4.08 5.36 12.64
N LYS A 44 3.93 4.12 13.09
CA LYS A 44 5.03 3.14 13.13
C LYS A 44 5.64 2.85 11.75
N HIS A 45 4.83 2.94 10.69
CA HIS A 45 5.24 2.77 9.31
C HIS A 45 5.54 4.10 8.58
N GLU A 46 5.61 5.21 9.32
CA GLU A 46 5.90 6.55 8.79
C GLU A 46 4.98 6.94 7.63
N VAL A 47 3.68 6.66 7.79
CA VAL A 47 2.63 6.99 6.81
C VAL A 47 2.19 8.43 7.04
N MET A 48 2.59 9.32 6.13
CA MET A 48 2.26 10.75 6.19
C MET A 48 1.11 11.16 5.27
N THR A 49 0.79 10.32 4.28
CA THR A 49 -0.21 10.60 3.25
C THR A 49 -1.09 9.39 3.02
N LEU A 50 -2.29 9.59 2.47
CA LEU A 50 -3.19 8.49 2.10
C LEU A 50 -3.64 8.63 0.64
N PRO A 51 -3.70 7.53 -0.13
CA PRO A 51 -3.29 6.17 0.25
C PRO A 51 -1.76 6.05 0.37
N THR A 52 -1.26 5.16 1.23
CA THR A 52 0.13 4.70 1.19
C THR A 52 0.14 3.19 1.15
N VAL A 53 0.82 2.60 0.18
CA VAL A 53 0.99 1.16 0.05
C VAL A 53 2.46 0.84 0.21
N ILE A 54 2.77 -0.04 1.14
CA ILE A 54 4.12 -0.52 1.42
C ILE A 54 4.23 -1.94 0.89
N PHE A 55 5.25 -2.22 0.08
CA PHE A 55 5.50 -3.50 -0.54
C PHE A 55 6.65 -4.22 0.16
N PHE A 56 6.45 -5.51 0.40
CA PHE A 56 7.42 -6.35 1.09
C PHE A 56 7.87 -7.51 0.21
N ASP A 57 9.13 -7.86 0.37
CA ASP A 57 9.74 -9.05 -0.23
C ASP A 57 9.46 -10.31 0.58
N GLU A 58 9.97 -11.47 0.15
CA GLU A 58 9.78 -12.75 0.84
C GLU A 58 10.37 -12.78 2.25
N SER A 59 11.39 -11.94 2.50
CA SER A 59 12.01 -11.78 3.82
C SER A 59 11.25 -10.81 4.74
N GLY A 60 10.13 -10.24 4.29
CA GLY A 60 9.37 -9.23 5.05
C GLY A 60 10.05 -7.86 5.12
N GLN A 61 11.07 -7.61 4.30
CA GLN A 61 11.68 -6.28 4.17
C GLN A 61 10.86 -5.40 3.23
N GLU A 62 10.68 -4.13 3.63
CA GLU A 62 10.13 -3.09 2.76
C GLU A 62 11.09 -2.89 1.56
N ILE A 63 10.58 -3.11 0.36
CA ILE A 63 11.35 -2.92 -0.88
C ILE A 63 10.90 -1.71 -1.67
N ALA A 64 9.66 -1.26 -1.47
CA ALA A 64 9.11 -0.08 -2.11
C ALA A 64 7.87 0.43 -1.37
N ARG A 65 7.54 1.70 -1.58
CA ARG A 65 6.28 2.30 -1.17
C ARG A 65 5.71 3.17 -2.28
N ALA A 66 4.40 3.34 -2.29
CA ALA A 66 3.68 4.10 -3.31
C ALA A 66 2.48 4.83 -2.70
N ASN A 67 2.22 6.05 -3.17
CA ASN A 67 1.15 6.90 -2.63
C ASN A 67 0.02 7.16 -3.62
N ASN A 68 0.14 6.63 -4.84
CA ASN A 68 -0.87 6.74 -5.87
C ASN A 68 -0.80 5.53 -6.82
N LEU A 69 -1.79 5.42 -7.70
CA LEU A 69 -1.86 4.31 -8.66
C LEU A 69 -0.66 4.29 -9.63
N GLY A 70 -0.12 5.44 -10.00
CA GLY A 70 1.03 5.56 -10.91
C GLY A 70 2.28 4.91 -10.31
N GLU A 71 2.62 5.27 -9.07
CA GLU A 71 3.73 4.69 -8.33
C GLU A 71 3.53 3.19 -8.08
N VAL A 72 2.32 2.77 -7.71
CA VAL A 72 2.01 1.34 -7.54
C VAL A 72 2.27 0.56 -8.83
N ARG A 73 1.89 1.12 -9.98
CA ARG A 73 2.17 0.51 -11.28
C ARG A 73 3.65 0.46 -11.58
N MET A 74 4.40 1.52 -11.31
CA MET A 74 5.86 1.54 -11.49
C MET A 74 6.54 0.46 -10.66
N VAL A 75 6.16 0.33 -9.38
CA VAL A 75 6.73 -0.66 -8.46
C VAL A 75 6.44 -2.10 -8.91
N LEU A 76 5.21 -2.37 -9.36
CA LEU A 76 4.79 -3.73 -9.72
C LEU A 76 5.13 -4.14 -11.16
N THR A 77 5.20 -3.17 -12.06
CA THR A 77 5.36 -3.43 -13.50
C THR A 77 6.80 -3.22 -13.95
N GLY A 78 7.60 -2.45 -13.20
CA GLY A 78 9.03 -2.23 -13.43
C GLY A 78 9.38 -2.04 -14.90
N ASP A 79 9.17 -0.84 -15.44
CA ASP A 79 9.73 -0.51 -16.77
C ASP A 79 11.26 -0.45 -16.68
#